data_AF-A0A9D2D7L4-F1
#
_entry.id   AF-A0A9D2D7L4-F1
#
_cell.length_a   1.000
_cell.length_b   1.000
_cell.length_c   1.000
_cell.angle_alpha   90.00
_cell.angle_beta   90.00
_cell.angle_gamma   90.00
#
_symmetry.space_group_name_H-M   'P 1'
#
loop_
_entity.id
_entity.type
_entity.pdbx_description
1 polymer ?
#
loop_
_entity_poly.entity_id
_entity_poly.type
_entity_poly.pdbx_seq_one_letter_code
_entity_poly.pdbx_strand_id
1 'polypeptide(L)' 'MMLNSGDTAPKSANYKVIGPDGQVVGNVYMREGETLPPTQMSGCHYEME' A
#
# COMPACT_ATOMS: atom_id res chain seq x y z
N MET A 1 -4.28 -1.44 -9.01
CA MET A 1 -3.56 -2.66 -8.59
C MET A 1 -3.68 -2.73 -7.09
N MET A 2 -4.34 -3.76 -6.56
CA MET A 2 -4.36 -4.03 -5.11
C MET A 2 -3.05 -4.72 -4.75
N LEU A 3 -2.21 -4.05 -3.99
CA LEU A 3 -0.95 -4.62 -3.48
C LEU A 3 -1.10 -4.88 -1.98
N ASN A 4 -0.49 -5.96 -1.48
CA ASN A 4 -0.58 -6.31 -0.06
C ASN A 4 0.68 -5.89 0.70
N SER A 5 0.57 -5.88 2.02
CA SER A 5 1.72 -5.84 2.93
C SER A 5 2.73 -6.92 2.55
N GLY A 6 3.99 -6.54 2.29
CA GLY A 6 5.03 -7.46 1.88
C GLY A 6 5.12 -7.72 0.37
N ASP A 7 4.20 -7.19 -0.45
CA ASP A 7 4.41 -7.16 -1.90
C ASP A 7 5.54 -6.19 -2.28
N THR A 8 6.14 -6.44 -3.43
CA THR A 8 7.14 -5.53 -3.99
C THR A 8 6.44 -4.45 -4.79
N ALA A 9 6.76 -3.19 -4.51
CA ALA A 9 6.23 -2.05 -5.23
C ALA A 9 6.63 -2.15 -6.72
N PRO A 10 5.65 -2.27 -7.64
CA PRO A 10 5.93 -2.50 -9.06
C PRO A 10 6.50 -1.26 -9.76
N LYS A 11 6.32 -0.06 -9.19
CA LYS A 11 6.90 1.18 -9.68
C LYS A 11 7.01 2.21 -8.56
N SER A 12 7.78 3.26 -8.80
CA SER A 12 7.92 4.37 -7.85
C SER A 12 6.68 5.25 -7.89
N ALA A 13 5.88 5.27 -6.82
CA ALA A 13 4.66 6.04 -6.72
C ALA A 13 4.23 6.24 -5.25
N ASN A 14 3.24 7.12 -5.05
CA ASN A 14 2.52 7.17 -3.78
C ASN A 14 1.46 6.08 -3.75
N TYR A 15 1.49 5.27 -2.70
CA TYR A 15 0.54 4.22 -2.42
C TYR A 15 -0.34 4.64 -1.25
N LYS A 16 -1.63 4.73 -1.48
CA LYS A 16 -2.66 4.93 -0.45
C LYS A 16 -2.91 3.61 0.24
N VAL A 17 -2.93 3.64 1.56
CA VAL A 17 -3.35 2.51 2.38
C VAL A 17 -4.85 2.62 2.54
N ILE A 18 -5.57 1.68 1.94
CA ILE A 18 -7.03 1.58 2.03
C ILE A 18 -7.35 0.57 3.13
N GLY A 19 -8.13 1.00 4.11
CA GLY A 19 -8.65 0.15 5.18
C GLY A 19 -9.73 -0.83 4.70
N PRO A 20 -10.09 -1.82 5.54
CA PRO A 20 -11.15 -2.78 5.22
C PRO A 20 -12.53 -2.11 5.01
N ASP A 21 -12.71 -0.94 5.58
CA ASP A 21 -13.87 -0.04 5.50
C ASP A 21 -13.84 0.89 4.27
N GLY A 22 -12.82 0.76 3.40
CA GLY A 22 -12.69 1.52 2.16
C GLY A 22 -12.18 2.96 2.34
N GLN A 23 -11.78 3.33 3.57
CA GLN A 23 -11.20 4.64 3.85
C GLN A 23 -9.69 4.63 3.65
N VAL A 24 -9.14 5.78 3.22
CA VAL A 24 -7.70 5.98 3.18
C VAL A 24 -7.20 6.18 4.60
N VAL A 25 -6.51 5.18 5.15
CA VAL A 25 -5.92 5.24 6.49
C VAL A 25 -4.50 5.80 6.49
N GLY A 26 -3.90 5.94 5.31
CA GLY A 26 -2.60 6.57 5.16
C GLY A 26 -2.11 6.62 3.72
N ASN A 27 -0.95 7.21 3.52
CA ASN A 27 -0.24 7.25 2.26
C ASN A 27 1.25 6.98 2.51
N VAL A 28 1.86 6.25 1.59
CA VAL A 28 3.29 5.93 1.67
C VAL A 28 3.90 6.05 0.29
N TYR A 29 5.03 6.75 0.22
CA TYR A 29 5.82 6.80 -1.01
C TYR A 29 6.71 5.57 -1.05
N MET A 30 6.55 4.74 -2.09
CA MET A 30 7.44 3.60 -2.35
C MET A 30 8.18 3.83 -3.65
N ARG A 31 9.40 3.31 -3.72
CA ARG A 31 10.15 3.20 -4.97
C ARG A 31 9.95 1.83 -5.58
N GLU A 32 10.13 1.76 -6.89
CA GLU A 32 10.15 0.50 -7.63
C GLU A 32 11.14 -0.47 -7.00
N GLY A 33 10.68 -1.69 -6.70
CA GLY A 33 11.50 -2.71 -6.06
C GLY A 33 11.56 -2.64 -4.52
N GLU A 34 10.97 -1.62 -3.88
CA GLU A 34 10.85 -1.61 -2.41
C GLU A 34 9.73 -2.53 -1.93
N THR A 35 9.92 -3.14 -0.77
CA THR A 35 8.90 -3.97 -0.12
C THR A 35 7.91 -3.09 0.63
N LEU A 36 6.63 -3.26 0.31
CA LEU A 36 5.55 -2.55 0.98
C LEU A 36 5.54 -2.87 2.49
N PRO A 37 5.53 -1.85 3.36
CA PRO A 37 5.59 -2.05 4.79
C PRO A 37 4.35 -2.78 5.28
N PRO A 38 4.41 -3.40 6.47
CA PRO A 38 3.23 -3.99 7.07
C PRO A 38 2.18 -2.92 7.38
N THR A 39 0.95 -3.15 6.95
CA THR A 39 -0.19 -2.30 7.32
C THR A 39 -0.52 -2.45 8.80
N GLN A 40 -1.01 -1.37 9.43
CA GLN A 40 -1.36 -1.36 10.86
C GLN A 40 -2.54 -2.29 11.21
N MET A 41 -3.37 -2.66 10.23
CA MET A 41 -4.51 -3.56 10.42
C MET A 41 -4.55 -4.65 9.34
N SER A 42 -5.13 -5.79 9.70
CA SER A 42 -5.44 -6.87 8.77
C SER A 42 -6.61 -6.47 7.87
N GLY A 43 -6.51 -6.78 6.57
CA GLY A 43 -7.52 -6.40 5.58
C GLY A 43 -7.29 -5.04 4.91
N CYS A 44 -6.20 -4.34 5.27
CA CYS A 44 -5.75 -3.18 4.52
C CYS A 44 -5.05 -3.62 3.22
N HIS A 45 -5.16 -2.81 2.18
CA HIS A 45 -4.46 -2.98 0.91
C HIS A 45 -3.88 -1.65 0.43
N TYR A 46 -2.90 -1.73 -0.44
CA TYR A 46 -2.28 -0.56 -1.07
C TYR A 46 -2.88 -0.34 -2.45
N GLU A 47 -3.31 0.91 -2.70
CA GLU A 47 -3.69 1.40 -4.01
C GLU A 47 -2.70 2.47 -4.46
N MET A 48 -2.17 2.31 -5.66
CA MET A 48 -1.34 3.32 -6.29
C MET A 48 -2.21 4.52 -6.71
N GLU A 49 -1.79 5.73 -6.37
CA GLU A 49 -2.39 6.96 -6.92
C GLU A 49 -2.11 7.12 -8.42
#